data_AF-A0A7S0FJH8-F1
#
_entry.id   AF-A0A7S0FJH8-F1
#
_cell.length_a   1.000
_cell.length_b   1.000
_cell.length_c   1.000
_cell.angle_alpha   90.00
_cell.angle_beta   90.00
_cell.angle_gamma   90.00
#
_symmetry.space_group_name_H-M   'P 1'
#
loop_
_entity.id
_entity.type
_entity.pdbx_description
1 polymer ?
#
loop_
_entity_poly.entity_id
_entity_poly.type
_entity_poly.pdbx_seq_one_letter_code
_entity_poly.pdbx_strand_id
1 'polypeptide(L)'
;MSCVQRNASSRPRSGSDGHRLQADRKKAASLTMSQTRRRRFYIFVHVLLARLEREDVDGLDRAKEVIRECTQRHKDGDPRYERLVDVVHMELRQTLGSKVIRETERCLTHELHIAPTSSRTA
;
A
#
# COMPACT_ATOMS: atom_id res chain seq x y z
N MET A 1 56.91 32.36 -36.27
CA MET A 1 57.57 33.44 -35.54
C MET A 1 56.53 34.24 -34.77
N SER A 2 56.78 34.39 -33.48
CA SER A 2 56.45 35.52 -32.60
C SER A 2 55.00 35.83 -32.20
N CYS A 3 54.66 35.38 -30.98
CA CYS A 3 54.29 36.16 -29.78
C CYS A 3 53.26 37.30 -29.91
N VAL A 4 52.21 37.30 -29.06
CA VAL A 4 52.15 38.07 -27.79
C VAL A 4 50.72 38.11 -27.22
N GLN A 5 50.62 37.69 -25.95
CA GLN A 5 49.52 37.92 -25.00
C GLN A 5 49.06 39.39 -24.88
N ARG A 6 47.79 39.60 -24.49
CA ARG A 6 47.48 40.36 -23.26
C ARG A 6 46.05 40.16 -22.72
N ASN A 7 46.01 39.80 -21.44
CA ASN A 7 44.91 39.77 -20.47
C ASN A 7 44.04 41.03 -20.45
N ALA A 8 42.75 40.87 -20.10
CA ALA A 8 42.11 41.66 -19.04
C ALA A 8 40.83 40.97 -18.51
N SER A 9 40.78 40.86 -17.18
CA SER A 9 39.69 40.40 -16.33
C SER A 9 38.34 41.07 -16.57
N SER A 10 37.25 40.31 -16.38
CA SER A 10 36.05 40.75 -15.64
C SER A 10 35.17 39.53 -15.31
N ARG A 11 35.03 39.23 -14.00
CA ARG A 11 33.97 38.38 -13.41
C ARG A 11 32.60 39.08 -13.57
N PRO A 12 31.49 38.54 -13.03
CA PRO A 12 30.84 37.25 -13.29
C PRO A 12 29.37 37.48 -13.72
N ARG A 13 28.69 36.50 -14.33
CA ARG A 13 27.22 36.48 -14.30
C ARG A 13 26.69 35.10 -13.96
N SER A 14 26.31 35.02 -12.69
CA SER A 14 25.40 34.04 -12.11
C SER A 14 24.11 33.96 -12.93
N GLY A 15 23.85 32.82 -13.55
CA GLY A 15 22.55 32.39 -14.06
C GLY A 15 22.28 31.02 -13.44
N SER A 16 21.66 30.98 -12.26
CA SER A 16 20.24 30.62 -12.12
C SER A 16 19.82 29.33 -12.82
N ASP A 17 20.58 28.24 -12.64
CA ASP A 17 20.10 26.87 -12.85
C ASP A 17 19.34 26.42 -11.59
N GLY A 18 18.01 26.55 -11.60
CA GLY A 18 17.23 26.39 -10.37
C GLY A 18 15.79 25.95 -10.55
N HIS A 19 15.40 25.23 -11.59
CA HIS A 19 14.02 24.68 -11.66
C HIS A 19 13.94 23.35 -12.42
N ARG A 20 14.44 22.25 -11.83
CA ARG A 20 14.11 20.90 -12.35
C ARG A 20 14.16 19.77 -11.31
N LEU A 21 13.62 19.95 -10.10
CA LEU A 21 13.58 18.88 -9.08
C LEU A 21 12.30 18.85 -8.21
N GLN A 22 11.11 19.10 -8.79
CA GLN A 22 9.85 18.96 -8.03
C GLN A 22 8.83 17.95 -8.56
N ALA A 23 9.08 17.25 -9.67
CA ALA A 23 8.11 16.29 -10.22
C ALA A 23 8.19 14.87 -9.62
N ASP A 24 9.29 14.49 -8.95
CA ASP A 24 9.53 13.08 -8.60
C ASP A 24 9.06 12.68 -7.18
N ARG A 25 8.85 13.66 -6.27
CA ARG A 25 8.51 13.36 -4.87
C ARG A 25 7.06 12.88 -4.64
N LYS A 26 6.13 13.17 -5.54
CA LYS A 26 4.72 12.75 -5.37
C LYS A 26 4.47 11.29 -5.76
N LYS A 27 5.38 10.65 -6.50
CA LYS A 27 5.21 9.26 -6.96
C LYS A 27 5.57 8.23 -5.88
N ALA A 28 6.58 8.51 -5.05
CA ALA A 28 7.04 7.59 -4.00
C ALA A 28 6.02 7.38 -2.87
N ALA A 29 5.30 8.41 -2.45
CA ALA A 29 4.29 8.30 -1.37
C ALA A 29 3.03 7.51 -1.78
N SER A 30 2.66 7.58 -3.07
CA SER A 30 1.52 6.81 -3.61
C SER A 30 1.83 5.31 -3.70
N LEU A 31 3.08 4.97 -4.09
CA LEU A 31 3.56 3.58 -4.13
C LEU A 31 3.63 2.95 -2.72
N THR A 32 4.09 3.67 -1.69
CA THR A 32 4.24 3.11 -0.33
C THR A 32 2.90 2.90 0.40
N MET A 33 1.92 3.79 0.20
CA MET A 33 0.56 3.58 0.75
C MET A 33 -0.11 2.35 0.12
N SER A 34 0.06 2.15 -1.19
CA SER A 34 -0.51 0.98 -1.89
C SER A 34 0.10 -0.33 -1.40
N GLN A 35 1.41 -0.36 -1.12
CA GLN A 35 2.09 -1.53 -0.57
C GLN A 35 1.65 -1.84 0.86
N THR A 36 1.47 -0.80 1.69
CA THR A 36 0.99 -0.97 3.08
C THR A 36 -0.43 -1.52 3.10
N ARG A 37 -1.31 -1.03 2.22
CA ARG A 37 -2.70 -1.50 2.11
C ARG A 37 -2.78 -2.96 1.66
N ARG A 38 -1.99 -3.34 0.64
CA ARG A 38 -1.90 -4.73 0.17
C ARG A 38 -1.34 -5.66 1.25
N ARG A 39 -0.29 -5.24 1.97
CA ARG A 39 0.28 -6.02 3.06
C ARG A 39 -0.72 -6.23 4.20
N ARG A 40 -1.41 -5.17 4.64
CA ARG A 40 -2.47 -5.28 5.66
C ARG A 40 -3.58 -6.21 5.24
N PHE A 41 -4.02 -6.12 3.99
CA PHE A 41 -5.03 -7.02 3.44
C PHE A 41 -4.57 -8.48 3.40
N TYR A 42 -3.32 -8.74 3.00
CA TYR A 42 -2.77 -10.08 3.02
C TYR A 42 -2.77 -10.68 4.43
N ILE A 43 -2.31 -9.91 5.42
CA ILE A 43 -2.34 -10.32 6.83
C ILE A 43 -3.79 -10.56 7.28
N PHE A 44 -4.73 -9.69 6.89
CA PHE A 44 -6.16 -9.87 7.18
C PHE A 44 -6.70 -11.20 6.66
N VAL A 45 -6.46 -11.51 5.39
CA VAL A 45 -6.90 -12.77 4.78
C VAL A 45 -6.27 -13.96 5.49
N HIS A 46 -4.98 -13.91 5.79
CA HIS A 46 -4.29 -15.00 6.50
C HIS A 46 -4.86 -15.25 7.90
N VAL A 47 -5.06 -14.21 8.70
CA VAL A 47 -5.64 -14.34 10.05
C VAL A 47 -7.07 -14.86 9.96
N LEU A 48 -7.87 -14.37 8.99
CA LEU A 48 -9.23 -14.83 8.79
C LEU A 48 -9.28 -16.33 8.46
N LEU A 49 -8.46 -16.78 7.50
CA LEU A 49 -8.41 -18.19 7.10
C LEU A 49 -7.91 -19.08 8.23
N ALA A 50 -6.83 -18.68 8.93
CA ALA A 50 -6.30 -19.45 10.06
C ALA A 50 -7.31 -19.59 11.21
N ARG A 51 -8.17 -18.58 11.38
CA ARG A 51 -9.26 -18.63 12.37
C ARG A 51 -10.36 -19.59 11.94
N LEU A 52 -10.83 -19.48 10.70
CA LEU A 52 -11.86 -20.37 10.14
C LEU A 52 -11.39 -21.83 10.13
N GLU A 53 -10.11 -22.08 9.85
CA GLU A 53 -9.54 -23.43 9.92
C GLU A 53 -9.67 -24.09 11.31
N ARG A 54 -9.75 -23.30 12.38
CA ARG A 54 -9.90 -23.80 13.75
C ARG A 54 -11.35 -23.88 14.22
N GLU A 55 -12.19 -22.95 13.77
CA GLU A 55 -13.55 -22.76 14.32
C GLU A 55 -14.67 -23.19 13.35
N ASP A 56 -14.48 -23.03 12.04
CA ASP A 56 -15.53 -23.18 11.03
C ASP A 56 -14.95 -23.54 9.65
N VAL A 57 -14.85 -24.86 9.39
CA VAL A 57 -14.30 -25.40 8.13
C VAL A 57 -15.20 -25.07 6.93
N ASP A 58 -16.53 -25.07 7.11
CA ASP A 58 -17.46 -24.67 6.05
C ASP A 58 -17.30 -23.18 5.71
N GLY A 59 -17.11 -22.33 6.72
CA GLY A 59 -16.76 -20.92 6.53
C GLY A 59 -15.42 -20.74 5.81
N LEU A 60 -14.42 -21.58 6.10
CA LEU A 60 -13.12 -21.56 5.44
C LEU A 60 -13.23 -21.79 3.93
N ASP A 61 -13.97 -22.82 3.52
CA ASP A 61 -14.13 -23.15 2.10
C ASP A 61 -14.90 -22.06 1.35
N ARG A 62 -15.96 -21.51 1.95
CA ARG A 62 -16.68 -20.35 1.39
C ARG A 62 -15.78 -19.13 1.26
N ALA A 63 -14.95 -18.84 2.26
CA ALA A 63 -14.01 -17.72 2.22
C ALA A 63 -13.00 -17.86 1.07
N LYS A 64 -12.44 -19.07 0.90
CA LYS A 64 -11.51 -19.38 -0.20
C LYS A 64 -12.18 -19.23 -1.56
N GLU A 65 -13.42 -19.71 -1.69
CA GLU A 65 -14.20 -19.58 -2.92
C GLU A 65 -14.44 -18.12 -3.30
N VAL A 66 -14.89 -17.30 -2.34
CA VAL A 66 -15.08 -15.85 -2.53
C VAL A 66 -13.79 -15.16 -2.98
N ILE A 67 -12.66 -15.44 -2.31
CA ILE A 67 -11.37 -14.85 -2.67
C ILE A 67 -10.97 -15.26 -4.09
N ARG A 68 -11.15 -16.54 -4.45
CA ARG A 68 -10.83 -17.07 -5.78
C ARG A 68 -11.68 -16.40 -6.85
N GLU A 69 -12.99 -16.29 -6.62
CA GLU A 69 -13.93 -15.67 -7.56
C GLU A 69 -13.63 -14.20 -7.77
N CYS A 70 -13.43 -13.44 -6.69
CA CYS A 70 -13.07 -12.03 -6.79
C CYS A 70 -11.75 -11.82 -7.54
N THR A 71 -10.76 -12.68 -7.28
CA THR A 71 -9.47 -12.64 -7.97
C THR A 71 -9.62 -12.95 -9.45
N GLN A 72 -10.47 -13.91 -9.81
CA GLN A 72 -10.73 -14.26 -11.20
C GLN A 72 -11.42 -13.11 -11.93
N ARG A 73 -12.50 -12.55 -11.37
CA ARG A 73 -13.23 -11.43 -11.98
C ARG A 73 -12.38 -10.16 -12.13
N HIS A 74 -11.47 -9.91 -11.19
CA HIS A 74 -10.47 -8.84 -11.33
C HIS A 74 -9.50 -9.10 -12.49
N LYS A 75 -9.05 -10.35 -12.67
CA LYS A 75 -8.18 -10.72 -13.81
C LYS A 75 -8.91 -10.61 -15.14
N ASP A 76 -10.19 -10.91 -15.17
CA ASP A 76 -11.05 -10.79 -16.35
C ASP A 76 -11.34 -9.32 -16.71
N GLY A 77 -10.90 -8.36 -15.88
CA GLY A 77 -11.01 -6.93 -16.15
C GLY A 77 -12.37 -6.34 -15.79
N ASP A 78 -13.17 -7.00 -14.93
CA ASP A 78 -14.45 -6.46 -14.48
C ASP A 78 -14.22 -5.15 -13.68
N PRO A 79 -14.78 -4.01 -14.12
CA PRO A 79 -14.59 -2.72 -13.45
C PRO A 79 -15.11 -2.72 -12.01
N ARG A 80 -16.07 -3.60 -11.66
CA ARG A 80 -16.54 -3.73 -10.27
C ARG A 80 -15.45 -4.27 -9.35
N TYR A 81 -14.49 -5.01 -9.90
CA TYR A 81 -13.40 -5.66 -9.17
C TYR A 81 -12.08 -4.89 -9.24
N GLU A 82 -12.04 -3.70 -9.89
CA GLU A 82 -10.83 -2.85 -10.02
C GLU A 82 -10.12 -2.65 -8.66
N ARG A 83 -10.92 -2.52 -7.59
CA ARG A 83 -10.42 -2.48 -6.21
C ARG A 83 -10.59 -3.84 -5.52
N LEU A 84 -9.83 -4.83 -5.96
CA LEU A 84 -9.90 -6.21 -5.46
C LEU A 84 -9.96 -6.32 -3.93
N VAL A 85 -9.14 -5.53 -3.23
CA VAL A 85 -9.09 -5.50 -1.75
C VAL A 85 -10.43 -5.11 -1.14
N ASP A 86 -11.08 -4.08 -1.68
CA ASP A 86 -12.34 -3.55 -1.16
C ASP A 86 -13.49 -4.54 -1.43
N VAL A 87 -13.50 -5.13 -2.62
CA VAL A 87 -14.52 -6.10 -3.01
C VAL A 87 -14.40 -7.39 -2.20
N VAL A 88 -13.20 -7.96 -2.07
CA VAL A 88 -13.01 -9.17 -1.28
C VAL A 88 -13.41 -8.94 0.17
N HIS A 89 -13.06 -7.79 0.76
CA HIS A 89 -13.47 -7.46 2.13
C HIS A 89 -14.99 -7.39 2.28
N MET A 90 -15.67 -6.75 1.33
CA MET A 90 -17.13 -6.67 1.30
C MET A 90 -17.78 -8.05 1.14
N GLU A 91 -17.34 -8.85 0.17
CA GLU A 91 -17.90 -10.18 -0.12
C GLU A 91 -17.67 -11.17 1.05
N LEU A 92 -16.48 -11.15 1.65
CA LEU A 92 -16.20 -11.94 2.86
C LEU A 92 -17.13 -11.54 4.02
N ARG A 93 -17.43 -10.25 4.16
CA ARG A 93 -18.36 -9.75 5.19
C ARG A 93 -19.80 -10.16 4.95
N GLN A 94 -20.24 -10.24 3.69
CA GLN A 94 -21.56 -10.76 3.34
C GLN A 94 -21.65 -12.27 3.57
N THR A 95 -20.58 -13.00 3.27
CA THR A 95 -20.56 -14.47 3.31
C THR A 95 -20.37 -15.04 4.72
N LEU A 96 -19.42 -14.50 5.49
CA LEU A 96 -19.05 -14.99 6.84
C LEU A 96 -19.74 -14.22 7.97
N GLY A 97 -20.39 -13.11 7.61
CA GLY A 97 -21.05 -12.23 8.56
C GLY A 97 -20.12 -11.19 9.19
N SER A 98 -20.72 -10.06 9.57
CA SER A 98 -19.99 -8.90 10.09
C SER A 98 -19.26 -9.15 11.42
N LYS A 99 -19.71 -10.15 12.21
CA LYS A 99 -19.13 -10.44 13.53
C LYS A 99 -17.74 -11.05 13.40
N VAL A 100 -17.59 -12.08 12.57
CA VAL A 100 -16.31 -12.77 12.31
C VAL A 100 -15.29 -11.78 11.75
N ILE A 101 -15.70 -10.96 10.78
CA ILE A 101 -14.83 -9.94 10.17
C ILE A 101 -14.35 -8.92 11.21
N ARG A 102 -15.26 -8.36 12.02
CA ARG A 102 -14.89 -7.37 13.04
C ARG A 102 -13.94 -7.91 14.10
N GLU A 103 -14.14 -9.15 14.52
CA GLU A 103 -13.25 -9.80 15.49
C GLU A 103 -11.86 -10.03 14.88
N THR A 104 -11.79 -10.47 13.62
CA THR A 104 -10.51 -10.59 12.89
C THR A 104 -9.82 -9.23 12.74
N GLU A 105 -10.55 -8.17 12.41
CA GLU A 105 -10.01 -6.80 12.34
C GLU A 105 -9.48 -6.31 13.70
N ARG A 106 -10.15 -6.69 14.79
CA ARG A 106 -9.71 -6.36 16.14
C ARG A 106 -8.38 -7.03 16.47
N CYS A 107 -8.18 -8.30 16.07
CA CYS A 107 -6.89 -8.99 16.21
C CYS A 107 -5.77 -8.29 15.43
N LEU A 108 -6.05 -7.84 14.21
CA LEU A 108 -5.07 -7.12 13.38
C LEU A 108 -4.70 -5.75 13.94
N THR A 109 -5.66 -5.06 14.58
CA THR A 109 -5.42 -3.75 15.20
C THR A 109 -4.50 -3.85 16.42
N HIS A 110 -4.46 -5.02 17.06
CA HIS A 110 -3.58 -5.30 18.19
C HIS A 110 -2.17 -5.70 17.74
N GLU A 111 -2.05 -6.49 16.67
CA GLU A 111 -0.78 -6.91 16.05
C GLU A 111 -0.07 -5.78 15.28
N LEU A 112 -0.83 -4.84 14.71
CA LEU A 112 -0.30 -3.70 13.95
C LEU A 112 -0.16 -2.42 14.79
N HIS A 113 -0.41 -2.48 16.10
CA HIS A 113 -0.05 -1.43 17.06
C HIS A 113 1.46 -1.43 17.37
N ILE A 114 2.28 -1.47 16.32
CA ILE A 114 3.60 -0.83 16.38
C ILE A 114 3.31 0.66 16.24
N ALA A 115 2.91 1.29 17.34
CA ALA A 115 2.86 2.74 17.42
C ALA A 115 4.27 3.29 17.07
N PRO A 116 4.36 4.43 16.37
CA PRO A 116 5.64 5.10 16.20
C PRO A 116 6.18 5.38 17.60
N THR A 117 7.43 5.01 17.85
CA THR A 117 8.17 5.42 19.03
C THR A 117 8.32 6.94 19.00
N SER A 118 7.27 7.67 19.38
CA SER A 118 7.36 9.07 19.73
C SER A 118 7.69 9.16 21.21
N SER A 119 8.84 8.58 21.56
CA SER A 119 9.52 8.84 22.83
C SER A 119 10.31 10.14 22.63
N ARG A 120 9.64 11.29 22.71
CA ARG A 120 10.31 12.60 22.75
C ARG A 120 10.20 13.17 24.16
N THR A 121 11.20 12.80 24.96
CA THR A 121 11.90 13.62 25.97
C THR A 121 11.12 14.81 26.55
N ALA A 122 10.74 14.69 27.81
CA ALA A 122 10.64 15.81 28.74
C ALA A 122 12.00 16.03 29.40
#